data_AF-A0A936IY01-F1
#
_entry.id   AF-A0A936IY01-F1
#
_cell.length_a   1.000
_cell.length_b   1.000
_cell.length_c   1.000
_cell.angle_alpha   90.00
_cell.angle_beta   90.00
_cell.angle_gamma   90.00
#
_symmetry.space_group_name_H-M   'P 1'
#
loop_
_entity.id
_entity.type
_entity.pdbx_description
1 polymer ?
#
loop_
_entity_poly.entity_id
_entity_poly.type
_entity_poly.pdbx_seq_one_letter_code
_entity_poly.pdbx_strand_id
1 'polypeptide(L)'
;MKFLTVIFTVVLAFSAVQAQLPSRLIKNAERSLGGSKLLKNLRSWQLSGTIRRESDGNTGRFVMQTTQPNLFNLSYDLNGFEYEWGFNGRSGWARDSRDGLRTLTGDESVDLQAEAGYRNSLWLRAKQERSKVVAAGPNAIAINTSKGTGIRVVFDPRTGLPVREEYSLGSAKRTFEYSDHRNVGGMLLPFAIKMQLDSEVYDLTVEDAGINRQIARTEFDFPQISGEPLPDIALLLAELQDNEDRVEKILDTYSYVQKSIRRELGKDGVLREVESETFQLSFYKGNRIRRLIEKNGKPLNEREQATEDRSVEKRVEEIERRLAKQEAKANSGPPSENGQRVSIAEVLRASRLVNPRRERFRGRSVIVFDFEPNPAFDYKNAKSMLKFFGKTAGVMWIDEKDKQVARLEAFLADSFNIGGGVLAKLRKGASFTLEQERINDEIWLPSTADVNLSVRVLLVRGINVNQIVRSYDYRKFATEVKSAAVDETKNP
;
A
#
# COMPACT_ATOMS: atom_id res chain seq x y z
N MET A 1 23.97 71.41 4.48
CA MET A 1 22.88 70.84 5.32
C MET A 1 22.83 69.34 5.09
N LYS A 2 23.22 68.53 6.08
CA LYS A 2 23.14 67.07 6.04
C LYS A 2 21.73 66.67 6.46
N PHE A 3 20.95 66.06 5.58
CA PHE A 3 19.66 65.48 5.95
C PHE A 3 19.87 64.06 6.51
N LEU A 4 19.43 63.87 7.74
CA LEU A 4 19.43 62.62 8.48
C LEU A 4 18.09 61.92 8.17
N THR A 5 18.11 60.82 7.42
CA THR A 5 16.91 60.00 7.17
C THR A 5 16.73 59.02 8.33
N VAL A 6 15.73 59.26 9.16
CA VAL A 6 15.29 58.35 10.23
C VAL A 6 14.43 57.25 9.61
N ILE A 7 14.91 56.01 9.64
CA ILE A 7 14.12 54.82 9.25
C ILE A 7 13.30 54.39 10.46
N PHE A 8 11.98 54.47 10.35
CA PHE A 8 11.03 53.93 11.32
C PHE A 8 10.87 52.42 11.06
N THR A 9 11.49 51.58 11.87
CA THR A 9 11.26 50.13 11.84
C THR A 9 9.95 49.83 12.57
N VAL A 10 8.85 49.66 11.84
CA VAL A 10 7.60 49.13 12.37
C VAL A 10 7.81 47.64 12.68
N VAL A 11 7.96 47.30 13.96
CA VAL A 11 7.94 45.90 14.42
C VAL A 11 6.49 45.45 14.46
N LEU A 12 6.05 44.76 13.40
CA LEU A 12 4.81 43.99 13.41
C LEU A 12 5.00 42.78 14.33
N ALA A 13 4.49 42.88 15.56
CA ALA A 13 4.39 41.77 16.48
C ALA A 13 3.31 40.79 15.98
N PHE A 14 3.69 39.84 15.12
CA PHE A 14 2.87 38.66 14.89
C PHE A 14 2.84 37.85 16.20
N SER A 15 1.71 37.88 16.90
CA SER A 15 1.42 36.91 17.94
C SER A 15 1.28 35.54 17.28
N ALA A 16 2.39 34.82 17.15
CA ALA A 16 2.37 33.42 16.76
C ALA A 16 1.66 32.66 17.89
N VAL A 17 0.37 32.38 17.73
CA VAL A 17 -0.38 31.50 18.61
C VAL A 17 0.35 30.15 18.58
N GLN A 18 1.05 29.84 19.67
CA GLN A 18 1.86 28.64 19.76
C GLN A 18 0.92 27.44 19.66
N ALA A 19 1.06 26.65 18.57
CA ALA A 19 0.25 25.48 18.36
C ALA A 19 0.34 24.54 19.56
N GLN A 20 -0.80 24.01 20.02
CA GLN A 20 -0.79 23.09 21.14
C GLN A 20 0.00 21.82 20.79
N LEU A 21 0.68 21.25 21.78
CA LEU A 21 1.38 19.98 21.60
C LEU A 21 0.36 18.90 21.16
N PRO A 22 0.61 18.16 20.07
CA PRO A 22 -0.30 17.12 19.58
C PRO A 22 -0.72 16.11 20.66
N SER A 23 0.19 15.78 21.57
CA SER A 23 -0.07 14.88 22.69
C SER A 23 -1.09 15.42 23.69
N ARG A 24 -1.19 16.74 23.88
CA ARG A 24 -2.21 17.36 24.73
C ARG A 24 -3.57 17.33 24.06
N LEU A 25 -3.65 17.68 22.76
CA LEU A 25 -4.89 17.60 21.98
C LEU A 25 -5.45 16.18 22.00
N ILE A 26 -4.61 15.18 21.70
CA ILE A 26 -4.97 13.76 21.75
C ILE A 26 -5.50 13.34 23.13
N LYS A 27 -4.79 13.68 24.21
CA LYS A 27 -5.23 13.28 25.57
C LYS A 27 -6.57 13.91 25.95
N ASN A 28 -6.81 15.16 25.54
CA ASN A 28 -8.08 15.83 25.76
C ASN A 28 -9.18 15.15 24.95
N ALA A 29 -8.95 14.90 23.67
CA ALA A 29 -9.90 14.20 22.80
C ALA A 29 -10.24 12.80 23.31
N GLU A 30 -9.25 12.02 23.76
CA GLU A 30 -9.49 10.71 24.37
C GLU A 30 -10.37 10.80 25.62
N ARG A 31 -10.20 11.82 26.45
CA ARG A 31 -11.06 12.04 27.62
C ARG A 31 -12.49 12.38 27.20
N SER A 32 -12.64 13.27 26.23
CA SER A 32 -13.95 13.77 25.78
C SER A 32 -14.74 12.72 25.01
N LEU A 33 -14.09 11.89 24.19
CA LEU A 33 -14.76 10.87 23.39
C LEU A 33 -15.31 9.70 24.21
N GLY A 34 -14.93 9.52 25.49
CA GLY A 34 -15.38 8.38 26.32
C GLY A 34 -14.26 7.66 27.08
N GLY A 35 -13.03 8.17 27.00
CA GLY A 35 -11.87 7.66 27.74
C GLY A 35 -11.03 6.64 26.95
N SER A 36 -9.73 6.62 27.22
CA SER A 36 -8.76 5.77 26.51
C SER A 36 -9.03 4.26 26.67
N LYS A 37 -9.65 3.82 27.78
CA LYS A 37 -10.04 2.42 27.98
C LYS A 37 -11.14 1.99 27.01
N LEU A 38 -12.16 2.81 26.81
CA LEU A 38 -13.24 2.53 25.88
C LEU A 38 -12.69 2.51 24.46
N LEU A 39 -11.94 3.54 24.06
CA LEU A 39 -11.40 3.65 22.70
C LEU A 39 -10.47 2.49 22.30
N LYS A 40 -9.66 1.96 23.24
CA LYS A 40 -8.82 0.78 22.99
C LYS A 40 -9.62 -0.52 22.85
N ASN A 41 -10.80 -0.57 23.46
CA ASN A 41 -11.68 -1.74 23.45
C ASN A 41 -12.79 -1.68 22.40
N LEU A 42 -12.94 -0.55 21.70
CA LEU A 42 -13.86 -0.41 20.57
C LEU A 42 -13.53 -1.46 19.50
N ARG A 43 -14.52 -2.27 19.12
CA ARG A 43 -14.40 -3.32 18.10
C ARG A 43 -15.09 -2.95 16.80
N SER A 44 -16.15 -2.18 16.88
CA SER A 44 -16.94 -1.71 15.75
C SER A 44 -17.70 -0.46 16.14
N TRP A 45 -18.10 0.32 15.15
CA TRP A 45 -19.16 1.30 15.28
C TRP A 45 -19.94 1.40 13.98
N GLN A 46 -21.19 1.84 14.06
CA GLN A 46 -22.09 2.01 12.93
C GLN A 46 -22.92 3.26 13.15
N LEU A 47 -23.04 4.08 12.11
CA LEU A 47 -23.95 5.20 12.01
C LEU A 47 -24.84 4.97 10.78
N SER A 48 -26.14 5.22 10.93
CA SER A 48 -27.06 5.22 9.80
C SER A 48 -28.14 6.29 9.96
N GLY A 49 -28.69 6.74 8.84
CA GLY A 49 -29.69 7.80 8.84
C GLY A 49 -29.95 8.35 7.45
N THR A 50 -30.33 9.62 7.39
CA THR A 50 -30.63 10.32 6.12
C THR A 50 -29.44 11.11 5.62
N ILE A 51 -29.32 11.20 4.31
CA ILE A 51 -28.37 12.06 3.60
C ILE A 51 -29.14 13.01 2.69
N ARG A 52 -28.70 14.26 2.59
CA ARG A 52 -29.22 15.27 1.66
C ARG A 52 -28.07 15.96 0.95
N ARG A 53 -28.08 16.00 -0.39
CA ARG A 53 -27.14 16.79 -1.18
C ARG A 53 -27.58 18.26 -1.22
N GLU A 54 -26.69 19.19 -0.94
CA GLU A 54 -27.06 20.61 -0.85
C GLU A 54 -27.38 21.24 -2.21
N SER A 55 -26.70 20.80 -3.27
CA SER A 55 -26.78 21.40 -4.61
C SER A 55 -28.14 21.26 -5.28
N ASP A 56 -28.81 20.12 -5.08
CA ASP A 56 -30.10 19.78 -5.71
C ASP A 56 -31.20 19.40 -4.70
N GLY A 57 -30.86 19.25 -3.42
CA GLY A 57 -31.80 18.84 -2.38
C GLY A 57 -32.15 17.36 -2.40
N ASN A 58 -31.53 16.54 -3.26
CA ASN A 58 -31.79 15.11 -3.32
C ASN A 58 -31.47 14.44 -1.99
N THR A 59 -32.33 13.51 -1.59
CA THR A 59 -32.23 12.80 -0.31
C THR A 59 -32.12 11.30 -0.50
N GLY A 60 -31.66 10.61 0.54
CA GLY A 60 -31.68 9.17 0.63
C GLY A 60 -31.15 8.68 1.96
N ARG A 61 -30.58 7.47 1.98
CA ARG A 61 -30.08 6.80 3.18
C ARG A 61 -28.57 6.63 3.11
N PHE A 62 -27.90 6.71 4.25
CA PHE A 62 -26.49 6.35 4.36
C PHE A 62 -26.26 5.32 5.47
N VAL A 63 -25.19 4.56 5.31
CA VAL A 63 -24.57 3.73 6.35
C VAL A 63 -23.08 4.04 6.36
N MET A 64 -22.52 4.26 7.55
CA MET A 64 -21.09 4.36 7.76
C MET A 64 -20.69 3.45 8.92
N GLN A 65 -19.78 2.51 8.68
CA GLN A 65 -19.50 1.46 9.64
C GLN A 65 -18.06 0.98 9.62
N THR A 66 -17.61 0.46 10.75
CA THR A 66 -16.27 -0.11 10.92
C THR A 66 -16.29 -1.41 11.70
N THR A 67 -15.28 -2.24 11.48
CA THR A 67 -14.98 -3.38 12.34
C THR A 67 -13.46 -3.61 12.37
N GLN A 68 -12.92 -3.79 13.57
CA GLN A 68 -11.48 -3.99 13.74
C GLN A 68 -10.99 -5.23 12.98
N PRO A 69 -9.75 -5.21 12.47
CA PRO A 69 -8.73 -4.19 12.74
C PRO A 69 -8.82 -2.94 11.86
N ASN A 70 -9.43 -3.03 10.68
CA ASN A 70 -9.40 -1.98 9.66
C ASN A 70 -10.51 -2.15 8.61
N LEU A 71 -11.61 -2.83 8.92
CA LEU A 71 -12.74 -2.91 8.00
C LEU A 71 -13.52 -1.60 8.03
N PHE A 72 -13.87 -1.08 6.86
CA PHE A 72 -14.60 0.17 6.72
C PHE A 72 -15.57 0.09 5.55
N ASN A 73 -16.78 0.62 5.72
CA ASN A 73 -17.74 0.84 4.65
C ASN A 73 -18.41 2.20 4.86
N LEU A 74 -18.55 2.95 3.78
CA LEU A 74 -19.43 4.12 3.67
C LEU A 74 -20.25 3.94 2.40
N SER A 75 -21.56 3.80 2.57
CA SER A 75 -22.53 3.69 1.48
C SER A 75 -23.61 4.74 1.63
N TYR A 76 -24.07 5.26 0.51
CA TYR A 76 -25.29 6.05 0.44
C TYR A 76 -25.97 5.91 -0.91
N ASP A 77 -27.30 6.05 -0.89
CA ASP A 77 -28.13 6.18 -2.08
C ASP A 77 -28.71 7.60 -2.14
N LEU A 78 -28.79 8.16 -3.34
CA LEU A 78 -29.47 9.42 -3.62
C LEU A 78 -30.40 9.22 -4.81
N ASN A 79 -31.67 8.94 -4.51
CA ASN A 79 -32.72 8.76 -5.52
C ASN A 79 -32.39 7.67 -6.57
N GLY A 80 -31.89 6.52 -6.11
CA GLY A 80 -31.50 5.39 -6.96
C GLY A 80 -30.07 5.46 -7.51
N PHE A 81 -29.31 6.52 -7.19
CA PHE A 81 -27.88 6.59 -7.47
C PHE A 81 -27.08 6.16 -6.25
N GLU A 82 -26.47 4.99 -6.36
CA GLU A 82 -25.66 4.37 -5.31
C GLU A 82 -24.23 4.91 -5.35
N TYR A 83 -23.66 5.09 -4.16
CA TYR A 83 -22.26 5.44 -3.94
C TYR A 83 -21.75 4.65 -2.75
N GLU A 84 -20.61 4.00 -2.91
CA GLU A 84 -20.08 3.12 -1.88
C GLU A 84 -18.56 3.04 -1.94
N TRP A 85 -17.92 3.10 -0.77
CA TRP A 85 -16.50 2.83 -0.58
C TRP A 85 -16.35 1.80 0.52
N GLY A 86 -15.51 0.79 0.27
CA GLY A 86 -15.22 -0.25 1.23
C GLY A 86 -13.74 -0.59 1.30
N PHE A 87 -13.29 -0.95 2.50
CA PHE A 87 -11.99 -1.57 2.73
C PHE A 87 -12.21 -2.86 3.53
N ASN A 88 -11.90 -4.00 2.92
CA ASN A 88 -12.22 -5.32 3.50
C ASN A 88 -11.07 -5.95 4.31
N GLY A 89 -10.05 -5.15 4.59
CA GLY A 89 -8.82 -5.59 5.27
C GLY A 89 -7.69 -5.98 4.30
N ARG A 90 -7.98 -6.14 3.00
CA ARG A 90 -7.01 -6.49 1.95
C ARG A 90 -6.97 -5.46 0.84
N SER A 91 -8.14 -5.13 0.30
CA SER A 91 -8.35 -4.22 -0.84
C SER A 91 -9.26 -3.06 -0.43
N GLY A 92 -8.98 -1.89 -0.98
CA GLY A 92 -9.97 -0.83 -1.10
C GLY A 92 -10.79 -1.01 -2.37
N TRP A 93 -12.08 -0.69 -2.33
CA TRP A 93 -12.97 -0.74 -3.48
C TRP A 93 -13.98 0.40 -3.43
N ALA A 94 -14.49 0.75 -4.60
CA ALA A 94 -15.57 1.70 -4.75
C ALA A 94 -16.62 1.14 -5.71
N ARG A 95 -17.86 1.55 -5.49
CA ARG A 95 -18.98 1.27 -6.39
C ARG A 95 -19.82 2.53 -6.51
N ASP A 96 -20.16 2.89 -7.72
CA ASP A 96 -21.15 3.91 -7.98
C ASP A 96 -21.94 3.60 -9.26
N SER A 97 -23.12 4.20 -9.40
CA SER A 97 -24.00 3.93 -10.55
C SER A 97 -23.42 4.35 -11.91
N ARG A 98 -22.32 5.12 -11.96
CA ARG A 98 -21.70 5.58 -13.21
C ARG A 98 -20.56 4.66 -13.65
N ASP A 99 -19.62 4.41 -12.74
CA ASP A 99 -18.38 3.67 -13.02
C ASP A 99 -18.46 2.19 -12.63
N GLY A 100 -19.51 1.80 -11.91
CA GLY A 100 -19.67 0.44 -11.41
C GLY A 100 -18.67 0.08 -10.29
N LEU A 101 -18.59 -1.20 -9.99
CA LEU A 101 -17.68 -1.74 -8.99
C LEU A 101 -16.25 -1.80 -9.54
N ARG A 102 -15.30 -1.29 -8.75
CA ARG A 102 -13.87 -1.30 -9.07
C ARG A 102 -13.02 -1.49 -7.83
N THR A 103 -11.89 -2.17 -7.98
CA THR A 103 -10.84 -2.15 -6.96
C THR A 103 -10.06 -0.85 -7.06
N LEU A 104 -9.87 -0.18 -5.93
CA LEU A 104 -9.02 1.01 -5.85
C LEU A 104 -7.55 0.58 -5.89
N THR A 105 -6.73 1.35 -6.59
CA THR A 105 -5.27 1.11 -6.72
C THR A 105 -4.50 2.41 -6.53
N GLY A 106 -3.18 2.32 -6.38
CA GLY A 106 -2.33 3.51 -6.23
C GLY A 106 -2.72 4.37 -5.01
N ASP A 107 -2.74 5.69 -5.19
CA ASP A 107 -3.01 6.66 -4.12
C ASP A 107 -4.41 6.47 -3.51
N GLU A 108 -5.44 6.14 -4.31
CA GLU A 108 -6.80 5.88 -3.80
C GLU A 108 -6.84 4.68 -2.83
N SER A 109 -6.11 3.61 -3.14
CA SER A 109 -5.98 2.44 -2.26
C SER A 109 -5.26 2.81 -0.96
N VAL A 110 -4.17 3.58 -1.07
CA VAL A 110 -3.36 4.04 0.08
C VAL A 110 -4.18 4.95 1.01
N ASP A 111 -4.93 5.88 0.43
CA ASP A 111 -5.78 6.82 1.13
C ASP A 111 -6.92 6.12 1.87
N LEU A 112 -7.67 5.25 1.18
CA LEU A 112 -8.77 4.52 1.80
C LEU A 112 -8.29 3.55 2.88
N GLN A 113 -7.11 2.94 2.69
CA GLN A 113 -6.48 2.12 3.74
C GLN A 113 -6.16 2.94 4.99
N ALA A 114 -5.62 4.16 4.83
CA ALA A 114 -5.29 5.05 5.94
C ALA A 114 -6.56 5.48 6.69
N GLU A 115 -7.61 5.85 5.94
CA GLU A 115 -8.91 6.19 6.51
C GLU A 115 -9.53 5.01 7.26
N ALA A 116 -9.53 3.81 6.68
CA ALA A 116 -10.07 2.63 7.33
C ALA A 116 -9.33 2.32 8.64
N GLY A 117 -8.00 2.46 8.67
CA GLY A 117 -7.20 2.33 9.89
C GLY A 117 -7.55 3.38 10.94
N TYR A 118 -7.64 4.66 10.54
CA TYR A 118 -8.01 5.75 11.43
C TYR A 118 -9.44 5.61 11.97
N ARG A 119 -10.42 5.27 11.15
CA ARG A 119 -11.80 5.08 11.59
C ARG A 119 -11.96 3.95 12.60
N ASN A 120 -11.10 2.94 12.54
CA ASN A 120 -11.12 1.80 13.47
C ASN A 120 -10.35 2.04 14.78
N SER A 121 -9.41 2.99 14.82
CA SER A 121 -8.44 3.09 15.92
C SER A 121 -8.02 4.52 16.27
N LEU A 122 -8.55 5.52 15.59
CA LEU A 122 -8.11 6.91 15.62
C LEU A 122 -6.58 6.98 15.49
N TRP A 123 -5.92 7.75 16.35
CA TRP A 123 -4.46 7.85 16.45
C TRP A 123 -3.82 6.75 17.31
N LEU A 124 -4.58 5.85 17.94
CA LEU A 124 -4.07 4.93 18.97
C LEU A 124 -3.01 3.95 18.44
N ARG A 125 -3.07 3.64 17.14
CA ARG A 125 -2.16 2.73 16.47
C ARG A 125 -1.06 3.42 15.65
N ALA A 126 -1.04 4.76 15.62
CA ALA A 126 -0.11 5.51 14.78
C ALA A 126 1.36 5.07 14.97
N LYS A 127 1.81 4.87 16.21
CA LYS A 127 3.18 4.38 16.49
C LYS A 127 3.43 2.96 15.98
N GLN A 128 2.43 2.08 16.09
CA GLN A 128 2.53 0.68 15.66
C GLN A 128 2.57 0.57 14.13
N GLU A 129 1.82 1.45 13.45
CA GLU A 129 1.72 1.60 11.99
C GLU A 129 2.78 2.54 11.41
N ARG A 130 3.65 3.08 12.27
CA ARG A 130 4.78 3.96 11.91
C ARG A 130 4.34 5.29 11.30
N SER A 131 3.10 5.67 11.53
CA SER A 131 2.60 6.99 11.25
C SER A 131 3.20 8.00 12.24
N LYS A 132 3.32 9.25 11.81
CA LYS A 132 3.70 10.38 12.67
C LYS A 132 2.50 11.25 12.91
N VAL A 133 2.28 11.58 14.18
CA VAL A 133 1.30 12.58 14.59
C VAL A 133 2.04 13.88 14.85
N VAL A 134 1.69 14.91 14.09
CA VAL A 134 2.33 16.23 14.15
C VAL A 134 1.28 17.33 14.31
N ALA A 135 1.70 18.51 14.74
CA ALA A 135 0.80 19.66 14.80
C ALA A 135 0.47 20.11 13.37
N ALA A 136 -0.80 20.40 13.12
CA ALA A 136 -1.28 20.86 11.81
C ALA A 136 -2.00 22.23 11.91
N GLY A 137 -2.05 22.83 13.09
CA GLY A 137 -2.67 24.12 13.36
C GLY A 137 -2.88 24.31 14.86
N PRO A 138 -3.50 25.42 15.31
CA PRO A 138 -3.66 25.70 16.74
C PRO A 138 -4.36 24.58 17.53
N ASN A 139 -5.42 24.01 16.94
CA ASN A 139 -6.21 22.92 17.51
C ASN A 139 -6.32 21.74 16.53
N ALA A 140 -5.25 21.46 15.78
CA ALA A 140 -5.28 20.40 14.77
C ALA A 140 -4.03 19.55 14.79
N ILE A 141 -4.21 18.26 14.49
CA ILE A 141 -3.11 17.32 14.23
C ILE A 141 -3.18 16.82 12.79
N ALA A 142 -2.05 16.36 12.28
CA ALA A 142 -1.98 15.54 11.08
C ALA A 142 -1.38 14.18 11.45
N ILE A 143 -2.01 13.11 10.98
CA ILE A 143 -1.57 11.72 11.14
C ILE A 143 -1.03 11.27 9.78
N ASN A 144 0.27 11.37 9.59
CA ASN A 144 0.92 11.06 8.31
C ASN A 144 1.46 9.64 8.32
N THR A 145 1.00 8.82 7.38
CA THR A 145 1.37 7.42 7.25
C THR A 145 2.77 7.26 6.66
N SER A 146 3.34 6.07 6.85
CA SER A 146 4.60 5.73 6.18
C SER A 146 4.49 5.63 4.66
N LYS A 147 3.27 5.57 4.10
CA LYS A 147 3.03 5.53 2.64
C LYS A 147 2.83 6.91 1.99
N GLY A 148 2.87 7.99 2.78
CA GLY A 148 2.86 9.36 2.25
C GLY A 148 1.51 10.06 2.29
N THR A 149 0.42 9.37 2.60
CA THR A 149 -0.89 9.99 2.86
C THR A 149 -1.03 10.47 4.31
N GLY A 150 -1.88 11.47 4.55
CA GLY A 150 -2.10 12.08 5.85
C GLY A 150 -3.55 12.44 6.12
N ILE A 151 -3.98 12.28 7.38
CA ILE A 151 -5.32 12.65 7.84
C ILE A 151 -5.20 13.85 8.76
N ARG A 152 -5.89 14.95 8.43
CA ARG A 152 -5.94 16.13 9.29
C ARG A 152 -7.17 16.05 10.19
N VAL A 153 -6.98 16.23 11.49
CA VAL A 153 -8.07 16.23 12.48
C VAL A 153 -8.03 17.54 13.25
N VAL A 154 -9.15 18.25 13.26
CA VAL A 154 -9.35 19.51 13.99
C VAL A 154 -10.23 19.24 15.20
N PHE A 155 -9.86 19.81 16.34
CA PHE A 155 -10.54 19.66 17.62
C PHE A 155 -11.21 20.97 18.03
N ASP A 156 -12.37 20.85 18.67
CA ASP A 156 -13.01 21.96 19.35
C ASP A 156 -12.17 22.34 20.60
N PRO A 157 -11.77 23.61 20.76
CA PRO A 157 -10.89 24.03 21.85
C PRO A 157 -11.55 24.00 23.23
N ARG A 158 -12.89 23.99 23.31
CA ARG A 158 -13.64 24.01 24.57
C ARG A 158 -13.92 22.59 25.06
N THR A 159 -14.40 21.73 24.18
CA THR A 159 -14.82 20.37 24.50
C THR A 159 -13.71 19.35 24.27
N GLY A 160 -12.74 19.63 23.39
CA GLY A 160 -11.70 18.70 22.99
C GLY A 160 -12.16 17.63 21.97
N LEU A 161 -13.41 17.65 21.53
CA LEU A 161 -13.94 16.69 20.56
C LEU A 161 -13.35 16.93 19.16
N PRO A 162 -13.10 15.88 18.35
CA PRO A 162 -12.89 16.03 16.93
C PRO A 162 -14.13 16.67 16.28
N VAL A 163 -13.96 17.75 15.55
CA VAL A 163 -15.06 18.46 14.88
C VAL A 163 -14.89 18.55 13.38
N ARG A 164 -13.69 18.28 12.86
CA ARG A 164 -13.44 18.21 11.42
C ARG A 164 -12.32 17.23 11.10
N GLU A 165 -12.52 16.45 10.05
CA GLU A 165 -11.54 15.52 9.51
C GLU A 165 -11.39 15.73 8.01
N GLU A 166 -10.17 15.71 7.51
CA GLU A 166 -9.86 15.86 6.09
C GLU A 166 -9.00 14.69 5.61
N TYR A 167 -9.45 14.09 4.51
CA TYR A 167 -8.88 12.92 3.87
C TYR A 167 -8.58 13.27 2.40
N SER A 168 -7.46 12.75 1.90
CA SER A 168 -7.28 12.56 0.46
C SER A 168 -8.08 11.33 0.02
N LEU A 169 -8.52 11.31 -1.24
CA LEU A 169 -9.09 10.16 -1.90
C LEU A 169 -8.63 10.16 -3.36
N GLY A 170 -7.37 9.75 -3.57
CA GLY A 170 -6.69 9.95 -4.85
C GLY A 170 -6.52 11.43 -5.14
N SER A 171 -7.07 11.90 -6.27
CA SER A 171 -7.08 13.33 -6.60
C SER A 171 -8.20 14.12 -5.88
N ALA A 172 -9.20 13.43 -5.35
CA ALA A 172 -10.32 14.05 -4.67
C ALA A 172 -9.99 14.34 -3.20
N LYS A 173 -10.76 15.24 -2.58
CA LYS A 173 -10.72 15.50 -1.14
C LYS A 173 -12.06 15.19 -0.50
N ARG A 174 -12.01 14.53 0.66
CA ARG A 174 -13.18 14.27 1.48
C ARG A 174 -13.03 14.91 2.84
N THR A 175 -14.00 15.71 3.23
CA THR A 175 -14.07 16.35 4.54
C THR A 175 -15.31 15.88 5.28
N PHE A 176 -15.18 15.69 6.59
CA PHE A 176 -16.32 15.50 7.49
C PHE A 176 -16.26 16.57 8.57
N GLU A 177 -17.37 17.26 8.80
CA GLU A 177 -17.56 18.13 9.96
C GLU A 177 -18.61 17.54 10.88
N TYR A 178 -18.35 17.54 12.18
CA TYR A 178 -19.13 16.84 13.18
C TYR A 178 -19.75 17.80 14.19
N SER A 179 -21.04 17.60 14.44
CA SER A 179 -21.79 18.34 15.45
C SER A 179 -22.83 17.44 16.12
N ASP A 180 -23.52 17.98 17.13
CA ASP A 180 -24.54 17.26 17.91
C ASP A 180 -24.00 15.93 18.48
N HIS A 181 -22.94 16.01 19.28
CA HIS A 181 -22.34 14.83 19.87
C HIS A 181 -23.21 14.29 21.01
N ARG A 182 -23.64 13.03 20.91
CA ARG A 182 -24.48 12.37 21.91
C ARG A 182 -23.80 11.12 22.45
N ASN A 183 -24.13 10.76 23.69
CA ASN A 183 -23.56 9.60 24.35
C ASN A 183 -24.25 8.31 23.84
N VAL A 184 -23.44 7.40 23.29
CA VAL A 184 -23.84 6.07 22.84
C VAL A 184 -22.89 5.06 23.47
N GLY A 185 -23.39 4.29 24.45
CA GLY A 185 -22.58 3.27 25.13
C GLY A 185 -21.34 3.81 25.85
N GLY A 186 -21.36 5.08 26.31
CA GLY A 186 -20.23 5.74 26.97
C GLY A 186 -19.29 6.48 26.01
N MET A 187 -19.51 6.40 24.70
CA MET A 187 -18.75 7.13 23.69
C MET A 187 -19.56 8.32 23.16
N LEU A 188 -18.93 9.48 22.96
CA LEU A 188 -19.57 10.59 22.26
C LEU A 188 -19.44 10.40 20.74
N LEU A 189 -20.58 10.22 20.06
CA LEU A 189 -20.69 10.08 18.61
C LEU A 189 -21.47 11.25 18.01
N PRO A 190 -21.14 11.73 16.80
CA PRO A 190 -21.86 12.82 16.16
C PRO A 190 -23.23 12.37 15.66
N PHE A 191 -24.24 13.24 15.77
CA PHE A 191 -25.58 13.02 15.20
C PHE A 191 -25.91 13.93 14.00
N ALA A 192 -25.07 14.92 13.74
CA ALA A 192 -25.13 15.74 12.53
C ALA A 192 -23.74 15.83 11.89
N ILE A 193 -23.64 15.42 10.64
CA ILE A 193 -22.37 15.33 9.89
C ILE A 193 -22.53 16.09 8.59
N LYS A 194 -21.63 17.05 8.31
CA LYS A 194 -21.52 17.65 6.98
C LYS A 194 -20.36 16.98 6.25
N MET A 195 -20.66 16.23 5.20
CA MET A 195 -19.65 15.60 4.35
C MET A 195 -19.46 16.45 3.10
N GLN A 196 -18.21 16.75 2.75
CA GLN A 196 -17.89 17.39 1.48
C GLN A 196 -17.00 16.44 0.68
N LEU A 197 -17.38 16.17 -0.57
CA LEU A 197 -16.57 15.43 -1.53
C LEU A 197 -16.31 16.35 -2.73
N ASP A 198 -15.07 16.81 -2.84
CA ASP A 198 -14.66 17.90 -3.73
C ASP A 198 -15.54 19.15 -3.59
N SER A 199 -16.42 19.41 -4.56
CA SER A 199 -17.32 20.57 -4.56
C SER A 199 -18.73 20.26 -4.05
N GLU A 200 -19.10 18.98 -3.97
CA GLU A 200 -20.42 18.57 -3.51
C GLU A 200 -20.47 18.48 -1.98
N VAL A 201 -21.52 19.03 -1.39
CA VAL A 201 -21.77 19.04 0.06
C VAL A 201 -23.02 18.23 0.38
N TYR A 202 -22.93 17.44 1.43
CA TYR A 202 -23.97 16.54 1.91
C TYR A 202 -24.21 16.76 3.40
N ASP A 203 -25.46 16.94 3.79
CA ASP A 203 -25.89 16.92 5.18
C ASP A 203 -26.36 15.51 5.54
N LEU A 204 -25.72 14.89 6.52
CA LEU A 204 -26.04 13.57 7.04
C LEU A 204 -26.63 13.73 8.45
N THR A 205 -27.87 13.27 8.64
CA THR A 205 -28.54 13.21 9.95
C THR A 205 -28.50 11.78 10.44
N VAL A 206 -27.81 11.53 11.55
CA VAL A 206 -27.73 10.20 12.16
C VAL A 206 -28.99 9.94 12.96
N GLU A 207 -29.63 8.80 12.69
CA GLU A 207 -30.85 8.37 13.39
C GLU A 207 -30.56 7.16 14.28
N ASP A 208 -29.64 6.31 13.86
CA ASP A 208 -29.17 5.17 14.62
C ASP A 208 -27.65 5.15 14.69
N ALA A 209 -27.14 4.96 15.91
CA ALA A 209 -25.73 4.92 16.22
C ALA A 209 -25.46 3.80 17.21
N GLY A 210 -24.38 3.05 17.01
CA GLY A 210 -24.00 1.97 17.91
C GLY A 210 -22.51 1.70 17.91
N ILE A 211 -22.03 1.20 19.04
CA ILE A 211 -20.65 0.71 19.21
C ILE A 211 -20.67 -0.77 19.57
N ASN A 212 -19.62 -1.50 19.19
CA ASN A 212 -19.42 -2.92 19.49
C ASN A 212 -20.58 -3.84 19.05
N ARG A 213 -21.34 -3.42 18.03
CA ARG A 213 -22.32 -4.27 17.36
C ARG A 213 -21.61 -5.32 16.53
N GLN A 214 -22.19 -6.52 16.46
CA GLN A 214 -21.71 -7.54 15.54
C GLN A 214 -22.15 -7.15 14.12
N ILE A 215 -21.18 -6.89 13.25
CA ILE A 215 -21.39 -6.57 11.84
C ILE A 215 -20.77 -7.72 11.05
N ALA A 216 -21.52 -8.28 10.09
CA ALA A 216 -21.02 -9.38 9.28
C ALA A 216 -19.84 -8.89 8.42
N ARG A 217 -18.80 -9.72 8.29
CA ARG A 217 -17.60 -9.35 7.51
C ARG A 217 -17.92 -9.09 6.04
N THR A 218 -18.93 -9.79 5.52
CA THR A 218 -19.41 -9.66 4.13
C THR A 218 -19.94 -8.28 3.79
N GLU A 219 -20.37 -7.48 4.79
CA GLU A 219 -20.79 -6.08 4.62
C GLU A 219 -19.63 -5.14 4.23
N PHE A 220 -18.39 -5.63 4.31
CA PHE A 220 -17.19 -4.89 3.92
C PHE A 220 -16.53 -5.45 2.65
N ASP A 221 -16.95 -6.65 2.21
CA ASP A 221 -16.45 -7.28 1.00
C ASP A 221 -17.12 -6.67 -0.24
N PHE A 222 -16.58 -7.00 -1.42
CA PHE A 222 -17.13 -6.55 -2.68
C PHE A 222 -18.59 -7.02 -2.80
N PRO A 223 -19.53 -6.15 -3.20
CA PRO A 223 -20.88 -6.57 -3.50
C PRO A 223 -20.83 -7.60 -4.64
N GLN A 224 -21.55 -8.71 -4.48
CA GLN A 224 -21.59 -9.73 -5.52
C GLN A 224 -22.42 -9.22 -6.69
N ILE A 225 -21.76 -8.87 -7.77
CA ILE A 225 -22.42 -8.52 -9.03
C ILE A 225 -22.55 -9.80 -9.83
N SER A 226 -23.79 -10.15 -10.18
CA SER A 226 -24.08 -11.15 -11.20
C SER A 226 -23.42 -10.71 -12.51
N GLY A 227 -22.31 -11.35 -12.88
CA GLY A 227 -21.55 -11.05 -14.08
C GLY A 227 -21.22 -12.30 -14.88
N GLU A 228 -20.42 -12.13 -15.93
CA GLU A 228 -19.89 -13.21 -16.73
C GLU A 228 -19.20 -14.28 -15.86
N PRO A 229 -19.28 -15.56 -16.25
CA PRO A 229 -18.60 -16.62 -15.51
C PRO A 229 -17.09 -16.36 -15.47
N LEU A 230 -16.54 -16.51 -14.27
CA LEU A 230 -15.09 -16.49 -14.05
C LEU A 230 -14.47 -17.78 -14.62
N PRO A 231 -13.21 -17.75 -15.07
CA PRO A 231 -12.52 -18.96 -15.49
C PRO A 231 -12.35 -19.93 -14.31
N ASP A 232 -12.16 -21.21 -14.63
CA ASP A 232 -11.71 -22.18 -13.63
C ASP A 232 -10.37 -21.72 -13.03
N ILE A 233 -10.38 -21.44 -11.72
CA ILE A 233 -9.22 -20.89 -11.03
C ILE A 233 -8.07 -21.89 -10.99
N ALA A 234 -8.33 -23.19 -10.87
CA ALA A 234 -7.26 -24.20 -10.86
C ALA A 234 -6.57 -24.27 -12.23
N LEU A 235 -7.35 -24.21 -13.32
CA LEU A 235 -6.82 -24.12 -14.67
C LEU A 235 -6.03 -22.83 -14.87
N LEU A 236 -6.56 -21.68 -14.45
CA LEU A 236 -5.89 -20.38 -14.53
C LEU A 236 -4.51 -20.41 -13.85
N LEU A 237 -4.41 -21.04 -12.67
CA LEU A 237 -3.14 -21.16 -11.95
C LEU A 237 -2.15 -22.12 -12.63
N ALA A 238 -2.62 -23.16 -13.31
CA ALA A 238 -1.78 -24.03 -14.12
C ALA A 238 -1.20 -23.26 -15.33
N GLU A 239 -2.07 -22.55 -16.06
CA GLU A 239 -1.66 -21.75 -17.22
C GLU A 239 -0.72 -20.59 -16.84
N LEU A 240 -0.93 -19.97 -15.67
CA LEU A 240 -0.01 -18.98 -15.10
C LEU A 240 1.39 -19.58 -14.92
N GLN A 241 1.48 -20.77 -14.34
CA GLN A 241 2.76 -21.43 -14.08
C GLN A 241 3.49 -21.79 -15.39
N ASP A 242 2.79 -22.41 -16.34
CA ASP A 242 3.37 -22.78 -17.64
C ASP A 242 3.93 -21.56 -18.38
N ASN A 243 3.30 -20.41 -18.18
CA ASN A 243 3.72 -19.17 -18.79
C ASN A 243 4.87 -18.48 -18.03
N GLU A 244 4.97 -18.58 -16.71
CA GLU A 244 6.14 -18.13 -15.94
C GLU A 244 7.43 -18.79 -16.46
N ASP A 245 7.40 -20.09 -16.72
CA ASP A 245 8.54 -20.85 -17.26
C ASP A 245 8.92 -20.40 -18.70
N ARG A 246 7.93 -19.95 -19.49
CA ARG A 246 8.15 -19.39 -20.83
C ARG A 246 8.79 -18.00 -20.76
N VAL A 247 8.31 -17.16 -19.85
CA VAL A 247 8.81 -15.80 -19.63
C VAL A 247 10.28 -15.81 -19.24
N GLU A 248 10.68 -16.72 -18.35
CA GLU A 248 12.07 -16.81 -17.89
C GLU A 248 13.06 -17.00 -19.06
N LYS A 249 12.66 -17.72 -20.11
CA LYS A 249 13.50 -17.93 -21.32
C LYS A 249 13.65 -16.68 -22.19
N ILE A 250 12.66 -15.79 -22.19
CA ILE A 250 12.67 -14.56 -23.00
C ILE A 250 13.33 -13.42 -22.23
N LEU A 251 13.23 -13.43 -20.89
CA LEU A 251 13.77 -12.40 -20.00
C LEU A 251 15.28 -12.14 -20.21
N ASP A 252 16.03 -13.18 -20.58
CA ASP A 252 17.47 -13.09 -20.88
C ASP A 252 17.82 -12.24 -22.11
N THR A 253 16.83 -11.95 -22.95
CA THR A 253 16.98 -11.06 -24.11
C THR A 253 16.65 -9.60 -23.81
N TYR A 254 16.32 -9.29 -22.55
CA TYR A 254 15.95 -7.94 -22.13
C TYR A 254 17.00 -7.27 -21.23
N SER A 255 17.05 -5.94 -21.34
CA SER A 255 17.72 -5.07 -20.39
C SER A 255 16.82 -3.87 -20.13
N TYR A 256 16.83 -3.36 -18.90
CA TYR A 256 16.03 -2.19 -18.53
C TYR A 256 16.69 -1.44 -17.38
N VAL A 257 16.30 -0.19 -17.21
CA VAL A 257 16.81 0.66 -16.13
C VAL A 257 15.88 0.55 -14.94
N GLN A 258 16.46 0.44 -13.74
CA GLN A 258 15.73 0.43 -12.47
C GLN A 258 16.25 1.56 -11.57
N LYS A 259 15.40 2.54 -11.27
CA LYS A 259 15.66 3.60 -10.28
C LYS A 259 15.04 3.23 -8.94
N SER A 260 15.87 3.08 -7.93
CA SER A 260 15.50 2.81 -6.53
C SER A 260 15.56 4.10 -5.73
N ILE A 261 14.46 4.48 -5.10
CA ILE A 261 14.30 5.72 -4.33
C ILE A 261 13.98 5.35 -2.89
N ARG A 262 14.90 5.63 -1.97
CA ARG A 262 14.70 5.45 -0.54
C ARG A 262 14.02 6.68 0.02
N ARG A 263 12.95 6.46 0.79
CA ARG A 263 12.16 7.53 1.40
C ARG A 263 12.20 7.42 2.93
N GLU A 264 12.11 8.55 3.61
CA GLU A 264 11.95 8.61 5.06
C GLU A 264 10.90 9.64 5.46
N LEU A 265 10.10 9.29 6.46
CA LEU A 265 9.14 10.21 7.07
C LEU A 265 9.90 11.16 8.01
N GLY A 266 9.98 12.44 7.67
CA GLY A 266 10.67 13.48 8.46
C GLY A 266 10.05 13.69 9.84
N LYS A 267 10.74 14.38 10.76
CA LYS A 267 10.21 14.66 12.12
C LYS A 267 8.90 15.46 12.09
N ASP A 268 8.72 16.26 11.05
CA ASP A 268 7.53 17.01 10.69
C ASP A 268 6.44 16.16 10.02
N GLY A 269 6.65 14.86 9.88
CA GLY A 269 5.66 13.94 9.29
C GLY A 269 5.59 14.00 7.77
N VAL A 270 6.51 14.68 7.07
CA VAL A 270 6.53 14.74 5.60
C VAL A 270 7.46 13.66 5.05
N LEU A 271 6.95 12.84 4.12
CA LEU A 271 7.73 11.78 3.47
C LEU A 271 8.66 12.40 2.42
N ARG A 272 9.95 12.11 2.48
CA ARG A 272 10.97 12.68 1.59
C ARG A 272 11.86 11.60 1.00
N GLU A 273 12.27 11.79 -0.25
CA GLU A 273 13.42 11.07 -0.81
C GLU A 273 14.67 11.48 -0.03
N VAL A 274 15.44 10.48 0.39
CA VAL A 274 16.71 10.68 1.09
C VAL A 274 17.91 10.16 0.30
N GLU A 275 17.68 9.26 -0.64
CA GLU A 275 18.71 8.61 -1.43
C GLU A 275 18.08 7.99 -2.68
N SER A 276 18.79 8.03 -3.80
CA SER A 276 18.43 7.26 -4.98
C SER A 276 19.63 6.59 -5.64
N GLU A 277 19.39 5.40 -6.17
CA GLU A 277 20.36 4.62 -6.94
C GLU A 277 19.70 4.15 -8.23
N THR A 278 20.35 4.37 -9.37
CA THR A 278 19.86 3.90 -10.68
C THR A 278 20.76 2.79 -11.18
N PHE A 279 20.13 1.70 -11.64
CA PHE A 279 20.81 0.50 -12.09
C PHE A 279 20.43 0.15 -13.53
N GLN A 280 21.40 -0.28 -14.32
CA GLN A 280 21.13 -1.05 -15.53
C GLN A 280 20.92 -2.52 -15.12
N LEU A 281 19.76 -3.08 -15.42
CA LEU A 281 19.47 -4.50 -15.26
C LEU A 281 19.64 -5.22 -16.59
N SER A 282 20.45 -6.26 -16.58
CA SER A 282 20.57 -7.25 -17.64
C SER A 282 20.44 -8.65 -17.04
N PHE A 283 20.43 -9.67 -17.88
CA PHE A 283 20.32 -11.05 -17.46
C PHE A 283 21.39 -11.89 -18.14
N TYR A 284 21.88 -12.89 -17.42
CA TYR A 284 22.92 -13.80 -17.88
C TYR A 284 22.57 -15.21 -17.42
N LYS A 285 22.26 -16.12 -18.36
CA LYS A 285 21.84 -17.50 -18.08
C LYS A 285 20.72 -17.59 -17.02
N GLY A 286 19.64 -16.81 -17.17
CA GLY A 286 18.50 -16.73 -16.24
C GLY A 286 18.74 -15.93 -14.96
N ASN A 287 19.94 -15.35 -14.79
CA ASN A 287 20.32 -14.63 -13.57
C ASN A 287 20.41 -13.13 -13.82
N ARG A 288 19.71 -12.36 -13.00
CA ARG A 288 19.74 -10.90 -13.06
C ARG A 288 21.12 -10.36 -12.66
N ILE A 289 21.73 -9.61 -13.57
CA ILE A 289 22.88 -8.75 -13.34
C ILE A 289 22.38 -7.33 -13.11
N ARG A 290 22.91 -6.65 -12.09
CA ARG A 290 22.48 -5.30 -11.70
C ARG A 290 23.67 -4.36 -11.65
N ARG A 291 23.91 -3.56 -12.68
CA ARG A 291 25.03 -2.60 -12.71
C ARG A 291 24.58 -1.25 -12.18
N LEU A 292 25.22 -0.71 -11.14
CA LEU A 292 24.96 0.65 -10.67
C LEU A 292 25.51 1.67 -11.69
N ILE A 293 24.70 2.65 -12.10
CA ILE A 293 25.09 3.66 -13.09
C ILE A 293 24.93 5.09 -12.58
N GLU A 294 24.10 5.32 -11.56
CA GLU A 294 23.84 6.64 -10.99
C GLU A 294 23.63 6.55 -9.47
N LYS A 295 24.12 7.55 -8.72
CA LYS A 295 23.76 7.79 -7.32
C LYS A 295 23.25 9.22 -7.14
N ASN A 296 22.10 9.37 -6.51
CA ASN A 296 21.48 10.65 -6.18
C ASN A 296 21.39 11.61 -7.38
N GLY A 297 21.00 11.10 -8.55
CA GLY A 297 20.88 11.90 -9.77
C GLY A 297 22.20 12.23 -10.47
N LYS A 298 23.33 11.64 -10.04
CA LYS A 298 24.65 11.90 -10.61
C LYS A 298 25.30 10.59 -11.11
N PRO A 299 25.90 10.59 -12.31
CA PRO A 299 26.68 9.46 -12.79
C PRO A 299 27.79 9.09 -11.81
N LEU A 300 28.18 7.81 -11.79
CA LEU A 300 29.32 7.34 -11.01
C LEU A 300 30.61 8.03 -11.47
N ASN A 301 31.49 8.39 -10.52
CA ASN A 301 32.85 8.82 -10.87
C ASN A 301 33.73 7.62 -11.27
N GLU A 302 34.90 7.86 -11.87
CA GLU A 302 35.80 6.82 -12.39
C GLU A 302 36.13 5.72 -11.37
N ARG A 303 36.37 6.10 -10.11
CA ARG A 303 36.69 5.14 -9.04
C ARG A 303 35.49 4.27 -8.66
N GLU A 304 34.30 4.87 -8.65
CA GLU A 304 33.05 4.16 -8.40
C GLU A 304 32.71 3.21 -9.56
N GLN A 305 32.89 3.64 -10.81
CA GLN A 305 32.71 2.80 -12.00
C GLN A 305 33.63 1.58 -11.95
N ALA A 306 34.94 1.77 -11.75
CA ALA A 306 35.89 0.67 -11.65
C ALA A 306 35.63 -0.28 -10.46
N THR A 307 34.92 0.19 -9.43
CA THR A 307 34.48 -0.66 -8.31
C THR A 307 33.25 -1.47 -8.69
N GLU A 308 32.29 -0.84 -9.38
CA GLU A 308 31.09 -1.52 -9.84
C GLU A 308 31.39 -2.56 -10.92
N ASP A 309 32.31 -2.28 -11.84
CA ASP A 309 32.72 -3.23 -12.89
C ASP A 309 33.31 -4.51 -12.29
N ARG A 310 34.25 -4.39 -11.36
CA ARG A 310 34.78 -5.53 -10.60
C ARG A 310 33.71 -6.27 -9.80
N SER A 311 32.70 -5.56 -9.32
CA SER A 311 31.56 -6.16 -8.62
C SER A 311 30.66 -6.95 -9.57
N VAL A 312 30.42 -6.43 -10.78
CA VAL A 312 29.66 -7.12 -11.84
C VAL A 312 30.39 -8.39 -12.30
N GLU A 313 31.69 -8.30 -12.58
CA GLU A 313 32.53 -9.44 -12.97
C GLU A 313 32.46 -10.58 -11.92
N LYS A 314 32.64 -10.24 -10.64
CA LYS A 314 32.51 -11.21 -9.55
C LYS A 314 31.14 -11.89 -9.50
N ARG A 315 30.06 -11.14 -9.74
CA ARG A 315 28.70 -11.71 -9.76
C ARG A 315 28.52 -12.70 -10.91
N VAL A 316 29.08 -12.41 -12.08
CA VAL A 316 29.09 -13.34 -13.22
C VAL A 316 29.87 -14.61 -12.87
N GLU A 317 31.07 -14.48 -12.31
CA GLU A 317 31.87 -15.64 -11.87
C GLU A 317 31.13 -16.49 -10.83
N GLU A 318 30.43 -15.86 -9.88
CA GLU A 318 29.62 -16.56 -8.88
C GLU A 318 28.44 -17.31 -9.52
N ILE A 319 27.79 -16.72 -10.53
CA ILE A 319 26.74 -17.37 -11.30
C ILE A 319 27.30 -18.61 -12.02
N GLU A 320 28.40 -18.47 -12.75
CA GLU A 320 29.06 -19.58 -13.44
C GLU A 320 29.44 -20.71 -12.49
N ARG A 321 30.08 -20.37 -11.35
CA ARG A 321 30.44 -21.36 -10.33
C ARG A 321 29.22 -22.06 -9.74
N ARG A 322 28.10 -21.35 -9.56
CA ARG A 322 26.85 -21.91 -9.03
C ARG A 322 26.22 -22.87 -10.03
N LEU A 323 26.16 -22.48 -11.31
CA LEU A 323 25.61 -23.31 -12.39
C LEU A 323 26.43 -24.57 -12.58
N ALA A 324 27.77 -24.47 -12.66
CA ALA A 324 28.65 -25.63 -12.76
C ALA A 324 28.48 -26.62 -11.58
N LYS A 325 28.32 -26.11 -10.35
CA LYS A 325 28.01 -26.94 -9.18
C LYS A 325 26.64 -27.60 -9.26
N GLN A 326 25.64 -26.93 -9.82
CA GLN A 326 24.29 -27.47 -10.00
C GLN A 326 24.26 -28.57 -11.07
N GLU A 327 24.93 -28.37 -12.20
CA GLU A 327 25.09 -29.39 -13.25
C GLU A 327 25.82 -30.63 -12.72
N ALA A 328 26.92 -30.45 -11.98
CA ALA A 328 27.64 -31.57 -11.35
C ALA A 328 26.77 -32.35 -10.36
N LYS A 329 25.91 -31.66 -9.59
CA LYS A 329 24.95 -32.29 -8.67
C LYS A 329 23.79 -32.97 -9.39
N ALA A 330 23.27 -32.39 -10.46
CA ALA A 330 22.20 -32.98 -11.26
C ALA A 330 22.65 -34.28 -11.93
N ASN A 331 23.93 -34.38 -12.30
CA ASN A 331 24.55 -35.60 -12.82
C ASN A 331 24.87 -36.66 -11.75
N SER A 332 24.68 -36.38 -10.45
CA SER A 332 25.07 -37.28 -9.34
C SER A 332 23.94 -37.66 -8.39
N GLY A 333 22.68 -37.30 -8.66
CA GLY A 333 21.53 -37.67 -7.84
C GLY A 333 20.23 -36.94 -8.20
N PRO A 334 19.10 -37.24 -7.53
CA PRO A 334 17.83 -36.59 -7.79
C PRO A 334 17.91 -35.06 -7.55
N PRO A 335 17.14 -34.24 -8.30
CA PRO A 335 17.18 -32.78 -8.20
C PRO A 335 16.97 -32.30 -6.76
N SER A 336 17.82 -31.39 -6.27
CA SER A 336 17.60 -30.83 -4.93
C SER A 336 16.42 -29.85 -4.94
N GLU A 337 15.36 -30.14 -4.19
CA GLU A 337 14.15 -29.29 -4.08
C GLU A 337 14.41 -27.88 -3.52
N ASN A 338 15.55 -27.67 -2.85
CA ASN A 338 15.93 -26.42 -2.19
C ASN A 338 16.37 -25.29 -3.16
N GLY A 339 16.52 -25.58 -4.46
CA GLY A 339 17.03 -24.62 -5.45
C GLY A 339 15.99 -24.00 -6.39
N GLN A 340 14.77 -24.54 -6.45
CA GLN A 340 13.70 -24.01 -7.31
C GLN A 340 13.09 -22.74 -6.70
N ARG A 341 12.96 -21.69 -7.52
CA ARG A 341 12.17 -20.49 -7.18
C ARG A 341 10.74 -20.95 -6.92
N VAL A 342 10.13 -20.47 -5.83
CA VAL A 342 8.70 -20.69 -5.58
C VAL A 342 7.93 -19.81 -6.57
N SER A 343 7.10 -20.45 -7.42
CA SER A 343 6.30 -19.76 -8.42
C SER A 343 5.13 -19.00 -7.77
N ILE A 344 4.57 -18.00 -8.47
CA ILE A 344 3.40 -17.29 -7.92
C ILE A 344 2.19 -18.24 -7.86
N ALA A 345 2.09 -19.15 -8.83
CA ALA A 345 1.09 -20.21 -8.82
C ALA A 345 1.21 -21.12 -7.59
N GLU A 346 2.42 -21.52 -7.18
CA GLU A 346 2.62 -22.28 -5.94
C GLU A 346 2.16 -21.51 -4.69
N VAL A 347 2.48 -20.21 -4.62
CA VAL A 347 2.00 -19.34 -3.53
C VAL A 347 0.48 -19.31 -3.48
N LEU A 348 -0.18 -19.22 -4.64
CA LEU A 348 -1.62 -19.13 -4.74
C LEU A 348 -2.34 -20.43 -4.41
N ARG A 349 -1.81 -21.57 -4.85
CA ARG A 349 -2.34 -22.89 -4.44
C ARG A 349 -2.20 -23.12 -2.93
N ALA A 350 -1.16 -22.56 -2.31
CA ALA A 350 -0.96 -22.60 -0.88
C ALA A 350 -1.80 -21.55 -0.12
N SER A 351 -2.53 -20.66 -0.81
CA SER A 351 -3.33 -19.58 -0.21
C SER A 351 -4.82 -19.88 -0.30
N ARG A 352 -5.62 -19.16 0.48
CA ARG A 352 -7.07 -19.13 0.32
C ARG A 352 -7.42 -17.95 -0.58
N LEU A 353 -8.11 -18.23 -1.68
CA LEU A 353 -8.53 -17.21 -2.65
C LEU A 353 -10.00 -16.85 -2.39
N VAL A 354 -10.30 -15.56 -2.35
CA VAL A 354 -11.63 -15.02 -2.07
C VAL A 354 -11.94 -13.81 -2.95
N ASN A 355 -13.21 -13.43 -3.05
CA ASN A 355 -13.68 -12.30 -3.87
C ASN A 355 -13.17 -12.31 -5.32
N PRO A 356 -13.21 -13.45 -6.05
CA PRO A 356 -12.74 -13.48 -7.42
C PRO A 356 -13.69 -12.65 -8.30
N ARG A 357 -13.13 -11.89 -9.24
CA ARG A 357 -13.86 -10.95 -10.09
C ARG A 357 -13.08 -10.66 -11.37
N ARG A 358 -13.79 -10.29 -12.43
CA ARG A 358 -13.21 -9.78 -13.67
C ARG A 358 -13.21 -8.26 -13.63
N GLU A 359 -12.06 -7.65 -13.91
CA GLU A 359 -11.91 -6.19 -13.95
C GLU A 359 -11.18 -5.76 -15.22
N ARG A 360 -11.11 -4.43 -15.43
CA ARG A 360 -10.26 -3.81 -16.45
C ARG A 360 -9.09 -3.13 -15.76
N PHE A 361 -7.87 -3.54 -16.09
CA PHE A 361 -6.64 -2.90 -15.63
C PHE A 361 -5.82 -2.45 -16.83
N ARG A 362 -5.55 -1.14 -16.92
CA ARG A 362 -4.82 -0.51 -18.05
C ARG A 362 -5.34 -0.95 -19.42
N GLY A 363 -6.68 -0.99 -19.58
CA GLY A 363 -7.33 -1.35 -20.84
C GLY A 363 -7.32 -2.84 -21.18
N ARG A 364 -6.95 -3.73 -20.25
CA ARG A 364 -6.93 -5.18 -20.44
C ARG A 364 -7.84 -5.89 -19.44
N SER A 365 -8.37 -7.04 -19.84
CA SER A 365 -9.20 -7.87 -18.97
C SER A 365 -8.31 -8.66 -18.02
N VAL A 366 -8.62 -8.59 -16.74
CA VAL A 366 -7.85 -9.25 -15.68
C VAL A 366 -8.78 -10.00 -14.73
N ILE A 367 -8.32 -11.15 -14.25
CA ILE A 367 -8.91 -11.81 -13.09
C ILE A 367 -8.25 -11.27 -11.84
N VAL A 368 -9.09 -10.77 -10.94
CA VAL A 368 -8.69 -10.24 -9.64
C VAL A 368 -9.24 -11.15 -8.58
N PHE A 369 -8.43 -11.44 -7.57
CA PHE A 369 -8.91 -12.07 -6.34
C PHE A 369 -8.09 -11.54 -5.17
N ASP A 370 -8.72 -11.58 -4.02
CA ASP A 370 -8.04 -11.41 -2.76
C ASP A 370 -7.43 -12.76 -2.35
N PHE A 371 -6.29 -12.74 -1.67
CA PHE A 371 -5.68 -13.93 -1.10
C PHE A 371 -5.33 -13.71 0.37
N GLU A 372 -5.37 -14.80 1.14
CA GLU A 372 -5.02 -14.81 2.55
C GLU A 372 -4.44 -16.17 2.98
N PRO A 373 -3.79 -16.26 4.16
CA PRO A 373 -3.28 -17.52 4.67
C PRO A 373 -4.34 -18.64 4.70
N ASN A 374 -3.97 -19.81 4.19
CA ASN A 374 -4.81 -21.00 4.22
C ASN A 374 -4.47 -21.86 5.45
N PRO A 375 -5.29 -21.89 6.52
CA PRO A 375 -5.00 -22.68 7.72
C PRO A 375 -5.02 -24.19 7.46
N ALA A 376 -5.61 -24.65 6.35
CA ALA A 376 -5.60 -26.05 5.95
C ALA A 376 -4.29 -26.47 5.25
N PHE A 377 -3.45 -25.52 4.82
CA PHE A 377 -2.17 -25.81 4.18
C PHE A 377 -1.07 -26.05 5.23
N ASP A 378 -0.26 -27.10 5.04
CA ASP A 378 0.84 -27.43 5.96
C ASP A 378 2.08 -26.55 5.74
N TYR A 379 2.03 -25.32 6.25
CA TYR A 379 3.19 -24.43 6.25
C TYR A 379 4.33 -24.90 7.17
N LYS A 380 4.12 -25.88 8.07
CA LYS A 380 5.20 -26.33 8.97
C LYS A 380 6.25 -27.10 8.17
N ASN A 381 5.81 -27.93 7.23
CA ASN A 381 6.69 -28.75 6.39
C ASN A 381 7.00 -28.14 5.02
N ALA A 382 6.37 -27.02 4.65
CA ALA A 382 6.63 -26.34 3.39
C ALA A 382 8.04 -25.72 3.27
N LYS A 383 8.45 -25.40 2.03
CA LYS A 383 9.68 -24.63 1.75
C LYS A 383 9.65 -23.27 2.48
N SER A 384 10.81 -22.75 2.91
CA SER A 384 10.88 -21.51 3.70
C SER A 384 10.19 -20.31 3.05
N MET A 385 10.21 -20.21 1.72
CA MET A 385 9.52 -19.15 0.99
C MET A 385 7.99 -19.27 1.10
N LEU A 386 7.43 -20.49 0.99
CA LEU A 386 6.00 -20.71 1.22
C LEU A 386 5.60 -20.41 2.68
N LYS A 387 6.49 -20.65 3.66
CA LYS A 387 6.23 -20.24 5.06
C LYS A 387 6.10 -18.72 5.21
N PHE A 388 6.89 -17.96 4.44
CA PHE A 388 6.80 -16.50 4.41
C PHE A 388 5.47 -16.06 3.77
N PHE A 389 5.15 -16.57 2.58
CA PHE A 389 3.92 -16.23 1.89
C PHE A 389 2.65 -16.68 2.62
N GLY A 390 2.73 -17.79 3.37
CA GLY A 390 1.67 -18.23 4.30
C GLY A 390 1.37 -17.26 5.44
N LYS A 391 2.09 -16.13 5.54
CA LYS A 391 1.79 -15.01 6.45
C LYS A 391 1.39 -13.73 5.73
N THR A 392 1.22 -13.78 4.41
CA THR A 392 0.85 -12.63 3.59
C THR A 392 -0.63 -12.70 3.21
N ALA A 393 -1.24 -11.54 3.06
CA ALA A 393 -2.56 -11.37 2.49
C ALA A 393 -2.53 -10.18 1.55
N GLY A 394 -3.47 -10.11 0.61
CA GLY A 394 -3.43 -9.10 -0.42
C GLY A 394 -4.40 -9.34 -1.56
N VAL A 395 -4.07 -8.77 -2.71
CA VAL A 395 -4.87 -8.76 -3.93
C VAL A 395 -3.94 -8.96 -5.10
N MET A 396 -4.37 -9.73 -6.09
CA MET A 396 -3.59 -9.98 -7.30
C MET A 396 -4.46 -9.88 -8.55
N TRP A 397 -3.89 -9.29 -9.59
CA TRP A 397 -4.49 -9.15 -10.91
C TRP A 397 -3.68 -9.99 -11.90
N ILE A 398 -4.35 -10.94 -12.54
CA ILE A 398 -3.79 -11.80 -13.58
C ILE A 398 -4.39 -11.38 -14.92
N ASP A 399 -3.54 -11.06 -15.90
CA ASP A 399 -3.98 -10.82 -17.27
C ASP A 399 -4.63 -12.08 -17.86
N GLU A 400 -5.88 -11.96 -18.29
CA GLU A 400 -6.64 -13.11 -18.78
C GLU A 400 -6.10 -13.68 -20.08
N LYS A 401 -5.47 -12.87 -20.93
CA LYS A 401 -4.96 -13.32 -22.22
C LYS A 401 -3.58 -13.92 -22.09
N ASP A 402 -2.67 -13.19 -21.46
CA ASP A 402 -1.26 -13.55 -21.38
C ASP A 402 -0.96 -14.48 -20.20
N LYS A 403 -1.87 -14.62 -19.23
CA LYS A 403 -1.69 -15.44 -18.03
C LYS A 403 -0.44 -15.03 -17.25
N GLN A 404 -0.31 -13.73 -16.99
CA GLN A 404 0.78 -13.14 -16.18
C GLN A 404 0.21 -12.24 -15.12
N VAL A 405 0.93 -12.10 -14.01
CA VAL A 405 0.58 -11.15 -12.97
C VAL A 405 0.80 -9.73 -13.49
N ALA A 406 -0.28 -8.98 -13.67
CA ALA A 406 -0.23 -7.57 -14.03
C ALA A 406 0.05 -6.68 -12.82
N ARG A 407 -0.46 -7.07 -11.64
CA ARG A 407 -0.33 -6.34 -10.38
C ARG A 407 -0.42 -7.26 -9.18
N LEU A 408 0.32 -6.93 -8.12
CA LEU A 408 0.23 -7.52 -6.80
C LEU A 408 0.25 -6.41 -5.73
N GLU A 409 -0.71 -6.43 -4.81
CA GLU A 409 -0.67 -5.69 -3.56
C GLU A 409 -0.70 -6.67 -2.41
N ALA A 410 0.32 -6.68 -1.55
CA ALA A 410 0.45 -7.63 -0.46
C ALA A 410 0.91 -6.94 0.82
N PHE A 411 0.49 -7.50 1.95
CA PHE A 411 1.01 -7.13 3.26
C PHE A 411 1.18 -8.36 4.14
N LEU A 412 2.05 -8.23 5.13
CA LEU A 412 2.33 -9.25 6.11
C LEU A 412 1.25 -9.21 7.20
N ALA A 413 0.31 -10.16 7.14
CA ALA A 413 -0.80 -10.29 8.08
C ALA A 413 -0.34 -10.68 9.50
N ASP A 414 0.77 -11.42 9.59
CA ASP A 414 1.45 -11.77 10.85
C ASP A 414 2.98 -11.73 10.73
N SER A 415 3.66 -11.37 11.82
CA SER A 415 5.11 -11.30 11.87
C SER A 415 5.82 -12.57 11.39
N PHE A 416 6.90 -12.40 10.63
CA PHE A 416 7.73 -13.50 10.15
C PHE A 416 9.08 -13.51 10.88
N ASN A 417 9.44 -14.66 11.45
CA ASN A 417 10.66 -14.84 12.23
C ASN A 417 11.71 -15.55 11.37
N ILE A 418 12.90 -14.98 11.27
CA ILE A 418 14.07 -15.56 10.60
C ILE A 418 15.07 -15.97 11.69
N GLY A 419 15.53 -17.23 11.65
CA GLY A 419 16.41 -17.79 12.69
C GLY A 419 15.78 -17.72 14.09
N GLY A 420 14.54 -18.21 14.23
CA GLY A 420 13.79 -18.14 15.49
C GLY A 420 13.37 -16.73 15.93
N GLY A 421 13.64 -15.69 15.12
CA GLY A 421 13.38 -14.29 15.46
C GLY A 421 14.55 -13.61 16.18
N VAL A 422 15.65 -14.34 16.42
CA VAL A 422 16.90 -13.81 16.96
C VAL A 422 17.67 -13.10 15.87
N LEU A 423 17.86 -13.73 14.70
CA LEU A 423 18.57 -13.10 13.58
C LEU A 423 17.81 -11.91 13.04
N ALA A 424 16.56 -12.13 12.63
CA ALA A 424 15.68 -11.06 12.18
C ALA A 424 14.20 -11.38 12.42
N LYS A 425 13.38 -10.34 12.58
CA LYS A 425 11.92 -10.41 12.62
C LYS A 425 11.34 -9.35 11.71
N LEU A 426 10.60 -9.77 10.70
CA LEU A 426 9.76 -8.88 9.90
C LEU A 426 8.44 -8.65 10.65
N ARG A 427 8.10 -7.38 10.89
CA ARG A 427 6.90 -6.99 11.63
C ARG A 427 5.66 -7.06 10.75
N LYS A 428 4.55 -7.44 11.37
CA LYS A 428 3.20 -7.31 10.82
C LYS A 428 3.00 -5.92 10.22
N GLY A 429 2.28 -5.85 9.10
CA GLY A 429 2.01 -4.62 8.36
C GLY A 429 3.10 -4.22 7.36
N ALA A 430 4.20 -4.97 7.26
CA ALA A 430 5.12 -4.84 6.13
C ALA A 430 4.34 -5.01 4.82
N SER A 431 4.50 -4.12 3.84
CA SER A 431 3.71 -4.14 2.61
C SER A 431 4.57 -4.03 1.36
N PHE A 432 4.06 -4.60 0.27
CA PHE A 432 4.68 -4.67 -1.04
C PHE A 432 3.61 -4.44 -2.10
N THR A 433 3.82 -3.48 -2.97
CA THR A 433 3.06 -3.31 -4.20
C THR A 433 4.02 -3.57 -5.37
N LEU A 434 3.59 -4.34 -6.35
CA LEU A 434 4.29 -4.58 -7.60
C LEU A 434 3.31 -4.36 -8.75
N GLU A 435 3.73 -3.58 -9.73
CA GLU A 435 3.05 -3.41 -11.00
C GLU A 435 3.97 -3.85 -12.12
N GLN A 436 3.37 -4.44 -13.16
CA GLN A 436 4.05 -4.81 -14.39
C GLN A 436 3.42 -4.11 -15.59
N GLU A 437 4.23 -3.93 -16.63
CA GLU A 437 3.82 -3.42 -17.93
C GLU A 437 4.11 -4.45 -19.00
N ARG A 438 3.18 -4.56 -19.96
CA ARG A 438 3.36 -5.41 -21.13
C ARG A 438 4.27 -4.70 -22.12
N ILE A 439 5.42 -5.30 -22.40
CA ILE A 439 6.45 -4.77 -23.29
C ILE A 439 6.52 -5.61 -24.57
N ASN A 440 6.62 -4.92 -25.72
CA ASN A 440 6.71 -5.51 -27.06
C ASN A 440 5.62 -6.55 -27.38
N ASP A 441 4.46 -6.42 -26.73
CA ASP A 441 3.35 -7.37 -26.84
C ASP A 441 3.70 -8.84 -26.54
N GLU A 442 4.78 -9.10 -25.77
CA GLU A 442 5.29 -10.45 -25.55
C GLU A 442 5.54 -10.80 -24.07
N ILE A 443 5.91 -9.85 -23.23
CA ILE A 443 6.33 -10.09 -21.84
C ILE A 443 5.82 -9.00 -20.90
N TRP A 444 5.47 -9.37 -19.67
CA TRP A 444 5.25 -8.41 -18.60
C TRP A 444 6.54 -8.21 -17.81
N LEU A 445 7.00 -6.96 -17.74
CA LEU A 445 8.17 -6.57 -16.97
C LEU A 445 7.77 -5.64 -15.82
N PRO A 446 8.50 -5.65 -14.69
CA PRO A 446 8.20 -4.75 -13.57
C PRO A 446 8.22 -3.30 -14.05
N SER A 447 7.25 -2.49 -13.64
CA SER A 447 7.20 -1.05 -13.91
C SER A 447 7.37 -0.23 -12.64
N THR A 448 6.64 -0.58 -11.59
CA THR A 448 6.76 0.07 -10.27
C THR A 448 6.71 -0.97 -9.16
N ALA A 449 7.50 -0.78 -8.10
CA ALA A 449 7.31 -1.47 -6.84
C ALA A 449 7.39 -0.49 -5.66
N ASP A 450 6.46 -0.59 -4.70
CA ASP A 450 6.49 0.17 -3.45
C ASP A 450 6.66 -0.79 -2.27
N VAL A 451 7.70 -0.58 -1.47
CA VAL A 451 8.15 -1.51 -0.43
C VAL A 451 8.23 -0.76 0.90
N ASN A 452 7.47 -1.21 1.90
CA ASN A 452 7.43 -0.62 3.24
C ASN A 452 7.67 -1.70 4.30
N LEU A 453 8.87 -1.75 4.89
CA LEU A 453 9.33 -2.88 5.70
C LEU A 453 9.71 -2.60 7.14
N SER A 454 9.34 -3.64 7.88
CA SER A 454 9.38 -3.97 9.30
C SER A 454 10.54 -4.68 9.96
N VAL A 455 11.83 -4.33 9.88
CA VAL A 455 12.84 -5.31 10.36
C VAL A 455 13.35 -5.01 11.78
N ARG A 456 13.36 -6.03 12.65
CA ARG A 456 14.15 -6.05 13.89
C ARG A 456 15.27 -7.07 13.75
N VAL A 457 16.52 -6.66 13.91
CA VAL A 457 17.73 -7.47 13.76
C VAL A 457 18.40 -7.68 15.12
N LEU A 458 18.85 -8.91 15.40
CA LEU A 458 19.54 -9.28 16.65
C LEU A 458 18.81 -8.84 17.93
N LEU A 459 17.47 -8.86 17.91
CA LEU A 459 16.57 -8.37 18.97
C LEU A 459 16.68 -6.88 19.36
N VAL A 460 17.72 -6.17 18.94
CA VAL A 460 18.06 -4.82 19.42
C VAL A 460 17.89 -3.73 18.35
N ARG A 461 18.22 -4.00 17.10
CA ARG A 461 18.29 -2.97 16.05
C ARG A 461 17.02 -2.96 15.20
N GLY A 462 16.31 -1.84 15.18
CA GLY A 462 15.21 -1.61 14.24
C GLY A 462 15.71 -1.02 12.92
N ILE A 463 15.27 -1.59 11.80
CA ILE A 463 15.52 -1.07 10.45
C ILE A 463 14.18 -0.84 9.78
N ASN A 464 14.00 0.36 9.25
CA ASN A 464 12.83 0.75 8.48
C ASN A 464 13.27 0.93 7.05
N VAL A 465 12.61 0.25 6.12
CA VAL A 465 12.82 0.45 4.70
C VAL A 465 11.53 1.02 4.15
N ASN A 466 11.60 2.17 3.51
CA ASN A 466 10.57 2.64 2.63
C ASN A 466 11.27 2.95 1.30
N GLN A 467 10.84 2.27 0.24
CA GLN A 467 11.48 2.34 -1.06
C GLN A 467 10.44 2.29 -2.17
N ILE A 468 10.56 3.19 -3.14
CA ILE A 468 9.93 3.05 -4.44
C ILE A 468 10.99 2.59 -5.42
N VAL A 469 10.63 1.65 -6.28
CA VAL A 469 11.41 1.21 -7.41
C VAL A 469 10.62 1.53 -8.67
N ARG A 470 11.25 2.20 -9.64
CA ARG A 470 10.69 2.44 -10.97
C ARG A 470 11.57 1.76 -12.00
N SER A 471 10.95 1.11 -12.97
CA SER A 471 11.63 0.44 -14.06
C SER A 471 11.14 1.02 -15.39
N TYR A 472 12.07 1.24 -16.31
CA TYR A 472 11.83 1.93 -17.58
C TYR A 472 12.97 1.62 -18.57
N ASP A 473 12.93 2.20 -19.78
CA ASP A 473 13.92 2.00 -20.85
C ASP A 473 14.16 0.51 -21.19
N TYR A 474 13.07 -0.24 -21.38
CA TYR A 474 13.14 -1.64 -21.77
C TYR A 474 13.69 -1.80 -23.18
N ARG A 475 14.76 -2.58 -23.32
CA ARG A 475 15.44 -2.88 -24.58
C ARG A 475 15.53 -4.38 -24.77
N LYS A 476 15.27 -4.83 -25.99
CA LYS A 476 15.42 -6.23 -26.40
C LYS A 476 16.65 -6.37 -27.28
N PHE A 477 17.39 -7.46 -27.11
CA PHE A 477 18.57 -7.80 -27.92
C PHE A 477 18.28 -9.02 -28.78
N ALA A 478 18.84 -9.04 -30.00
CA ALA A 478 18.62 -10.10 -30.97
C ALA A 478 19.23 -11.45 -30.56
N THR A 479 20.20 -11.44 -29.64
CA THR A 479 20.85 -12.63 -29.08
C THR A 479 20.99 -12.48 -27.57
N GLU A 480 21.05 -13.60 -26.85
CA GLU A 480 21.39 -13.64 -25.42
C GLU A 480 22.65 -12.80 -25.14
N VAL A 481 22.62 -12.02 -24.05
CA VAL A 481 23.73 -11.17 -23.65
C VAL A 481 24.90 -12.06 -23.21
N LYS A 482 25.85 -12.32 -24.13
CA LYS A 482 26.98 -13.25 -23.92
C LYS A 482 28.02 -12.75 -22.91
N SER A 483 28.00 -11.45 -22.57
CA SER A 483 28.89 -10.81 -21.59
C SER A 483 28.10 -9.79 -20.76
N ALA A 484 28.36 -9.71 -19.45
CA ALA A 484 27.70 -8.71 -18.59
C ALA A 484 28.08 -7.25 -18.90
N ALA A 485 29.11 -7.04 -19.73
CA ALA A 485 29.40 -5.77 -20.34
C ALA A 485 28.39 -5.52 -21.46
N VAL A 486 27.29 -4.85 -21.12
CA VAL A 486 26.53 -4.11 -22.13
C VAL A 486 27.42 -2.96 -22.55
N ASP A 487 28.02 -3.04 -23.73
CA ASP A 487 28.69 -1.89 -24.35
C ASP A 487 27.67 -0.74 -24.41
N GLU A 488 28.12 0.48 -24.15
CA GLU A 488 27.37 1.70 -24.45
C GLU A 488 27.23 1.84 -25.98
N THR A 489 26.51 0.95 -26.65
CA THR A 489 26.20 1.11 -28.06
C THR A 489 25.03 2.06 -28.19
N LYS A 490 25.40 3.28 -28.60
CA LYS A 490 24.65 4.30 -29.35
C LYS A 490 23.16 4.01 -29.54
N ASN A 491 22.34 4.98 -29.12
CA ASN A 491 20.94 5.09 -29.52
C ASN A 491 20.76 4.73 -31.00
N PRO A 492 19.78 3.87 -31.36
CA PRO A 492 19.26 3.85 -32.72
C PRO A 492 18.61 5.20 -33.06
#